data_AF-A0A438DJV2-F1
#
_entry.id   AF-A0A438DJV2-F1
#
_cell.length_a   1.000
_cell.length_b   1.000
_cell.length_c   1.000
_cell.angle_alpha   90.00
_cell.angle_beta   90.00
_cell.angle_gamma   90.00
#
_symmetry.space_group_name_H-M   'P 1'
#
loop_
_entity.id
_entity.type
_entity.pdbx_description
1 polymer ?
#
loop_
_entity_poly.entity_id
_entity_poly.type
_entity_poly.pdbx_seq_one_letter_code
_entity_poly.pdbx_strand_id
1 'polypeptide(L)'
;MVTRSKVGIFKAKILAATCEPTCVEEALRVHHWKQVMVDELMALLKNNAWSLISLPLGRTPIGYKWVFKVKENPDGSIQKYKARLVAKGFHQVAGFDFTETFSPIVKPAFIQVMLTIALFRGWLIHQLDVNNAFLNGVLHEEVFMEQSPGFIQHNQSHLVC
;
A
#
# COMPACT_ATOMS: atom_id res chain seq x y z
N MET A 1 -27.61 -14.45 -6.56
CA MET A 1 -26.76 -13.30 -6.16
C MET A 1 -27.48 -12.02 -6.58
N VAL A 2 -28.06 -11.28 -5.62
CA VAL A 2 -28.75 -10.01 -5.89
C VAL A 2 -27.78 -8.89 -5.56
N THR A 3 -27.36 -8.13 -6.57
CA THR A 3 -26.46 -6.98 -6.38
C THR A 3 -27.24 -5.81 -5.81
N ARG A 4 -26.57 -4.92 -5.05
CA ARG A 4 -27.17 -3.72 -4.45
C ARG A 4 -27.95 -2.83 -5.44
N SER A 5 -27.57 -2.87 -6.71
CA SER A 5 -28.27 -2.17 -7.81
C SER A 5 -29.71 -2.68 -8.03
N LYS A 6 -30.01 -3.96 -7.78
CA LYS A 6 -31.34 -4.54 -8.01
C LYS A 6 -32.39 -4.17 -6.95
N VAL A 7 -31.99 -3.55 -5.83
CA VAL A 7 -32.88 -3.20 -4.70
C VAL A 7 -33.24 -1.71 -4.71
N GLY A 8 -32.92 -0.96 -5.78
CA GLY A 8 -33.32 0.45 -5.90
C GLY A 8 -32.65 1.40 -4.89
N ILE A 9 -31.62 0.95 -4.17
CA ILE A 9 -30.84 1.80 -3.26
C ILE A 9 -29.91 2.67 -4.11
N PHE A 10 -30.44 3.77 -4.63
CA PHE A 10 -29.67 4.88 -5.16
C PHE A 10 -29.32 5.82 -4.01
N LYS A 11 -28.08 5.77 -3.53
CA LYS A 11 -27.54 6.88 -2.74
C LYS A 11 -27.06 7.95 -3.70
N ALA A 12 -27.61 9.16 -3.56
CA ALA A 12 -27.07 10.33 -4.22
C ALA A 12 -25.59 10.45 -3.85
N LYS A 13 -24.70 10.29 -4.83
CA LYS A 13 -23.28 10.51 -4.63
C LYS A 13 -23.11 12.03 -4.54
N ILE A 14 -23.09 12.56 -3.31
CA ILE A 14 -22.60 13.92 -3.08
C ILE A 14 -21.16 13.88 -3.56
N LEU A 15 -20.91 14.42 -4.75
CA LEU A 15 -19.56 14.62 -5.28
C LEU A 15 -18.91 15.71 -4.45
N ALA A 16 -18.47 15.37 -3.24
CA ALA A 16 -17.43 16.14 -2.60
C ALA A 16 -16.21 15.98 -3.51
N ALA A 17 -15.86 17.03 -4.24
CA ALA A 17 -14.64 17.09 -5.04
C ALA A 17 -13.45 17.13 -4.07
N THR A 18 -13.15 16.00 -3.43
CA THR A 18 -11.92 15.87 -2.67
C THR A 18 -10.79 15.73 -3.68
N CYS A 19 -10.08 16.83 -3.93
CA CYS A 19 -8.90 16.82 -4.78
C CYS A 19 -7.81 15.97 -4.12
N GLU A 20 -7.66 14.73 -4.59
CA GLU A 20 -6.50 13.90 -4.28
C GLU A 20 -5.26 14.59 -4.88
N PRO A 21 -4.21 14.84 -4.09
CA PRO A 21 -3.01 15.49 -4.59
C PRO A 21 -2.37 14.58 -5.64
N THR A 22 -1.88 15.21 -6.71
CA THR A 22 -1.27 14.49 -7.83
C THR A 22 0.25 14.42 -7.72
N CYS A 23 0.83 15.35 -6.96
CA CYS A 23 2.26 15.43 -6.68
C CYS A 23 2.57 15.59 -5.19
N VAL A 24 3.84 15.38 -4.85
CA VAL A 24 4.33 15.45 -3.47
C VAL A 24 4.29 16.88 -2.94
N GLU A 25 4.58 17.86 -3.79
CA GLU A 25 4.60 19.28 -3.42
C GLU A 25 3.21 19.78 -2.98
N GLU A 26 2.15 19.33 -3.67
CA GLU A 26 0.76 19.61 -3.29
C GLU A 26 0.42 18.94 -1.95
N ALA A 27 0.77 17.66 -1.80
CA ALA A 27 0.48 16.90 -0.58
C ALA A 27 1.17 17.49 0.65
N LEU A 28 2.43 17.94 0.53
CA LEU A 28 3.21 18.50 1.62
C LEU A 28 2.69 19.87 2.11
N ARG A 29 1.99 20.62 1.24
CA ARG A 29 1.35 21.89 1.62
C ARG A 29 0.12 21.70 2.49
N VAL A 30 -0.48 20.51 2.46
CA VAL A 30 -1.72 20.20 3.16
C VAL A 30 -1.43 19.35 4.39
N HIS A 31 -1.76 19.87 5.58
CA HIS A 31 -1.38 19.25 6.86
C HIS A 31 -1.79 17.78 6.99
N HIS A 32 -3.02 17.43 6.65
CA HIS A 32 -3.50 16.04 6.78
C HIS A 32 -2.79 15.08 5.83
N TRP A 33 -2.45 15.50 4.62
CA TRP A 33 -1.68 14.66 3.68
C TRP A 33 -0.25 14.47 4.14
N LYS A 34 0.41 15.55 4.61
CA LYS A 34 1.74 15.47 5.22
C LYS A 34 1.77 14.49 6.40
N GLN A 35 0.78 14.55 7.29
CA GLN A 35 0.70 13.64 8.43
C GLN A 35 0.60 12.18 7.98
N VAL A 36 -0.27 11.87 7.02
CA VAL A 36 -0.43 10.49 6.53
C VAL A 36 0.82 9.98 5.81
N MET A 37 1.57 10.85 5.12
CA MET A 37 2.87 10.48 4.56
C MET A 37 3.90 10.15 5.65
N VAL A 38 3.94 10.95 6.71
CA VAL A 38 4.79 10.69 7.89
C VAL A 38 4.42 9.37 8.55
N ASP A 39 3.12 9.11 8.76
CA ASP A 39 2.63 7.87 9.38
C ASP A 39 3.03 6.63 8.56
N GLU A 40 2.94 6.69 7.23
CA GLU A 40 3.39 5.61 6.34
C GLU A 40 4.89 5.37 6.47
N LEU A 41 5.70 6.44 6.47
CA LEU A 41 7.15 6.35 6.61
C LEU A 41 7.56 5.76 7.97
N MET A 42 6.92 6.21 9.05
CA MET A 42 7.13 5.67 10.39
C MET A 42 6.72 4.20 10.49
N ALA A 43 5.65 3.80 9.80
CA ALA A 43 5.25 2.39 9.75
C ALA A 43 6.33 1.54 9.07
N LEU A 44 6.92 2.00 7.96
CA LEU A 44 8.03 1.29 7.29
C LEU A 44 9.24 1.14 8.20
N LEU A 45 9.64 2.22 8.88
CA LEU A 45 10.76 2.20 9.83
C LEU A 45 10.50 1.28 11.02
N LYS A 46 9.30 1.33 11.61
CA LYS A 46 8.92 0.50 12.76
C LYS A 46 8.92 -0.99 12.41
N ASN A 47 8.58 -1.35 11.17
CA ASN A 47 8.60 -2.73 10.71
C ASN A 47 9.98 -3.17 10.19
N ASN A 48 11.01 -2.31 10.28
CA ASN A 48 12.34 -2.56 9.71
C ASN A 48 12.26 -2.99 8.23
N ALA A 49 11.33 -2.40 7.47
CA ALA A 49 11.04 -2.81 6.10
C ALA A 49 12.13 -2.39 5.10
N TRP A 50 13.03 -1.49 5.49
CA TRP A 50 14.15 -1.03 4.69
C TRP A 50 15.30 -0.51 5.59
N SER A 51 16.42 -0.17 4.99
CA SER A 51 17.53 0.49 5.67
C SER A 51 18.23 1.48 4.74
N LEU A 52 18.61 2.65 5.25
CA LEU A 52 19.36 3.61 4.45
C LEU A 52 20.83 3.18 4.31
N ILE A 53 21.26 2.93 3.07
CA ILE A 53 22.63 2.49 2.73
C ILE A 53 23.15 3.24 1.50
N SER A 54 24.47 3.26 1.31
CA SER A 54 25.05 3.77 0.07
C SER A 54 24.77 2.79 -1.06
N LEU A 55 24.36 3.31 -2.23
CA LEU A 55 24.10 2.47 -3.41
C LEU A 55 25.36 1.64 -3.77
N PRO A 56 25.27 0.31 -3.81
CA PRO A 56 26.40 -0.53 -4.19
C PRO A 56 26.83 -0.31 -5.65
N LEU A 57 28.12 -0.48 -5.92
CA LEU A 57 28.67 -0.40 -7.29
C LEU A 57 27.97 -1.42 -8.20
N GLY A 58 27.54 -0.95 -9.37
CA GLY A 58 26.87 -1.80 -10.38
C GLY A 58 25.38 -2.07 -10.11
N ARG A 59 24.79 -1.47 -9.06
CA ARG A 59 23.34 -1.47 -8.84
C ARG A 59 22.73 -0.15 -9.32
N THR A 60 21.45 -0.20 -9.70
CA THR A 60 20.66 0.97 -10.09
C THR A 60 19.44 1.07 -9.19
N PRO A 61 19.21 2.20 -8.51
CA PRO A 61 18.06 2.36 -7.65
C PRO A 61 16.80 2.56 -8.49
N ILE A 62 15.70 2.02 -7.98
CA ILE A 62 14.37 2.17 -8.56
C ILE A 62 13.76 3.46 -8.01
N GLY A 63 13.10 4.24 -8.86
CA GLY A 63 12.41 5.44 -8.38
C GLY A 63 11.24 5.12 -7.46
N TYR A 64 10.78 6.12 -6.71
CA TYR A 64 9.61 6.01 -5.83
C TYR A 64 8.35 6.64 -6.47
N LYS A 65 7.18 6.33 -5.92
CA LYS A 65 5.90 6.99 -6.22
C LYS A 65 5.02 7.03 -4.98
N TRP A 66 4.47 8.20 -4.69
CA TRP A 66 3.38 8.33 -3.71
C TRP A 66 2.03 8.11 -4.38
N VAL A 67 1.18 7.33 -3.71
CA VAL A 67 -0.20 7.08 -4.12
C VAL A 67 -1.12 7.60 -3.03
N PHE A 68 -1.90 8.64 -3.38
CA PHE A 68 -2.86 9.27 -2.48
C PHE A 68 -4.28 8.76 -2.78
N LYS A 69 -5.05 8.51 -1.73
CA LYS A 69 -6.44 8.08 -1.85
C LYS A 69 -7.28 8.59 -0.69
N VAL A 70 -8.44 9.15 -1.00
CA VAL A 70 -9.49 9.39 -0.01
C VAL A 70 -10.35 8.14 0.09
N LYS A 71 -10.51 7.62 1.30
CA LYS A 71 -11.47 6.55 1.62
C LYS A 71 -12.75 7.19 2.11
N GLU A 72 -13.85 6.85 1.46
CA GLU A 72 -15.19 7.34 1.78
C GLU A 72 -16.00 6.23 2.45
N ASN A 73 -16.85 6.62 3.39
CA ASN A 73 -17.87 5.78 3.98
C ASN A 73 -19.02 5.56 2.98
N PRO A 74 -19.90 4.56 3.21
CA PRO A 74 -21.05 4.31 2.33
C PRO A 74 -22.05 5.47 2.24
N ASP A 75 -21.97 6.48 3.11
CA ASP A 75 -22.77 7.70 3.09
C ASP A 75 -22.09 8.86 2.32
N GLY A 76 -20.87 8.66 1.82
CA GLY A 76 -20.09 9.68 1.11
C GLY A 76 -19.25 10.58 2.03
N SER A 77 -19.30 10.39 3.35
CA SER A 77 -18.40 11.09 4.27
C SER A 77 -16.96 10.56 4.18
N ILE A 78 -15.97 11.40 4.47
CA ILE A 78 -14.57 10.97 4.47
C ILE A 78 -14.33 10.04 5.65
N GLN A 79 -13.97 8.79 5.36
CA GLN A 79 -13.56 7.81 6.34
C GLN A 79 -12.10 8.05 6.77
N LYS A 80 -11.18 8.15 5.80
CA LYS A 80 -9.74 8.29 6.06
C LYS A 80 -8.98 8.76 4.82
N TYR A 81 -7.93 9.56 5.03
CA TYR A 81 -6.90 9.85 4.03
C TYR A 81 -5.83 8.75 4.03
N LYS A 82 -5.43 8.27 2.86
CA LYS A 82 -4.43 7.21 2.70
C LYS A 82 -3.34 7.64 1.73
N ALA A 83 -2.10 7.66 2.20
CA ALA A 83 -0.91 7.77 1.37
C ALA A 83 -0.18 6.43 1.41
N ARG A 84 0.43 6.04 0.29
CA ARG A 84 1.33 4.90 0.22
C ARG A 84 2.57 5.27 -0.55
N LEU A 85 3.72 4.85 -0.04
CA LEU A 85 4.98 4.92 -0.75
C LEU A 85 5.20 3.60 -1.48
N VAL A 86 5.44 3.67 -2.78
CA VAL A 86 5.57 2.50 -3.64
C VAL A 86 6.81 2.64 -4.52
N ALA A 87 7.59 1.57 -4.65
CA ALA A 87 8.65 1.50 -5.65
C ALA A 87 8.06 1.47 -7.07
N LYS A 88 8.70 2.15 -8.01
CA LYS A 88 8.32 2.13 -9.43
C LYS A 88 8.75 0.82 -10.08
N GLY A 89 8.03 -0.26 -9.76
CA GLY A 89 8.33 -1.63 -10.19
C GLY A 89 8.43 -1.84 -11.72
N PHE A 90 7.95 -0.91 -12.54
CA PHE A 90 8.13 -0.98 -14.01
C PHE A 90 9.59 -0.75 -14.47
N HIS A 91 10.50 -0.36 -13.56
CA HIS A 91 11.94 -0.37 -13.82
C HIS A 91 12.63 -1.68 -13.42
N GLN A 92 11.90 -2.66 -12.87
CA GLN A 92 12.47 -3.95 -12.49
C GLN A 92 12.73 -4.82 -13.72
N VAL A 93 13.86 -5.52 -13.71
CA VAL A 93 14.29 -6.44 -14.76
C VAL A 93 14.09 -7.88 -14.30
N ALA A 94 13.30 -8.65 -15.05
CA ALA A 94 13.08 -10.07 -14.79
C ALA A 94 14.39 -10.86 -14.87
N GLY A 95 14.62 -11.76 -13.91
CA GLY A 95 15.85 -12.53 -13.78
C GLY A 95 17.01 -11.77 -13.11
N PHE A 96 16.84 -10.48 -12.82
CA PHE A 96 17.79 -9.68 -12.04
C PHE A 96 17.17 -9.16 -10.74
N ASP A 97 16.06 -8.42 -10.84
CA ASP A 97 15.36 -7.82 -9.68
C ASP A 97 14.25 -8.70 -9.12
N PHE A 98 13.74 -9.65 -9.90
CA PHE A 98 12.76 -10.64 -9.45
C PHE A 98 12.83 -11.92 -10.29
N THR A 99 12.48 -13.04 -9.66
CA THR A 99 12.40 -14.36 -10.31
C THR A 99 10.97 -14.79 -10.58
N GLU A 100 10.03 -14.40 -9.71
CA GLU A 100 8.62 -14.72 -9.82
C GLU A 100 7.76 -13.46 -9.71
N THR A 101 6.62 -13.44 -10.41
CA THR A 101 5.62 -12.36 -10.31
C THR A 101 4.41 -12.75 -9.46
N PHE A 102 4.42 -13.94 -8.85
CA PHE A 102 3.28 -14.46 -8.13
C PHE A 102 3.19 -13.85 -6.74
N SER A 103 2.10 -13.14 -6.47
CA SER A 103 1.73 -12.79 -5.10
C SER A 103 1.12 -14.01 -4.41
N PRO A 104 1.48 -14.31 -3.15
CA PRO A 104 0.92 -15.42 -2.39
C PRO A 104 -0.54 -15.15 -2.02
N ILE A 105 -1.45 -15.31 -2.98
CA ILE A 105 -2.88 -15.10 -2.81
C ILE A 105 -3.56 -16.46 -2.64
N VAL A 106 -4.31 -16.61 -1.55
CA VAL A 106 -5.15 -17.79 -1.32
C VAL A 106 -6.19 -17.89 -2.43
N LYS A 107 -6.25 -19.04 -3.11
CA LYS A 107 -7.23 -19.29 -4.16
C LYS A 107 -8.66 -19.24 -3.59
N PRO A 108 -9.63 -18.59 -4.26
CA PRO A 108 -11.02 -18.54 -3.79
C PRO A 108 -11.64 -19.91 -3.49
N ALA A 109 -11.27 -20.94 -4.25
CA ALA A 109 -11.72 -22.31 -4.01
C ALA A 109 -11.29 -22.84 -2.63
N PHE A 110 -10.09 -22.50 -2.16
CA PHE A 110 -9.61 -22.91 -0.83
C PHE A 110 -10.44 -22.26 0.28
N ILE A 111 -10.77 -20.97 0.11
CA ILE A 111 -11.65 -20.24 1.03
C ILE A 111 -13.02 -20.94 1.10
N GLN A 112 -13.61 -21.29 -0.05
CA GLN A 112 -14.90 -21.99 -0.10
C GLN A 112 -14.86 -23.36 0.60
N VAL A 113 -13.80 -24.14 0.40
CA VAL A 113 -13.62 -25.44 1.07
C VAL A 113 -13.55 -25.25 2.59
N MET A 114 -12.74 -24.30 3.06
CA MET A 114 -12.61 -24.03 4.50
C MET A 114 -13.95 -23.57 5.12
N LEU A 115 -14.67 -22.67 4.46
CA LEU A 115 -15.99 -22.23 4.90
C LEU A 115 -16.99 -23.40 4.93
N THR A 116 -16.96 -24.29 3.94
CA THR A 116 -17.84 -25.46 3.87
C THR A 116 -17.56 -26.44 5.02
N ILE A 117 -16.29 -26.68 5.33
CA ILE A 117 -15.89 -27.52 6.47
C ILE A 117 -16.34 -26.90 7.78
N ALA A 118 -16.13 -25.60 7.96
CA ALA A 118 -16.54 -24.88 9.17
C ALA A 118 -18.06 -24.96 9.38
N LEU A 119 -18.84 -24.76 8.31
CA LEU A 119 -20.30 -24.91 8.35
C LEU A 119 -20.72 -26.34 8.69
N PHE A 120 -20.13 -27.34 8.03
CA PHE A 120 -20.46 -28.75 8.29
C PHE A 120 -20.14 -29.19 9.72
N ARG A 121 -19.10 -28.61 10.33
CA ARG A 121 -18.67 -28.92 11.70
C ARG A 121 -19.24 -27.99 12.76
N GLY A 122 -20.06 -27.00 12.37
CA GLY A 122 -20.61 -26.01 13.29
C GLY A 122 -19.54 -25.12 13.95
N TRP A 123 -18.41 -24.88 13.28
CA TRP A 123 -17.34 -24.05 13.79
C TRP A 123 -17.66 -22.56 13.67
N LEU A 124 -17.30 -21.80 14.71
CA LEU A 124 -17.34 -20.34 14.66
C LEU A 124 -16.20 -19.83 13.79
N ILE A 125 -16.50 -18.81 12.96
CA ILE A 125 -15.54 -18.19 12.05
C ILE A 125 -15.31 -16.76 12.51
N HIS A 126 -14.05 -16.42 12.71
CA HIS A 126 -13.63 -15.05 13.01
C HIS A 126 -12.81 -14.52 11.85
N GLN A 127 -13.09 -13.29 11.42
CA GLN A 127 -12.33 -12.59 10.40
C GLN A 127 -11.41 -11.57 11.04
N LEU A 128 -10.14 -11.56 10.65
CA LEU A 128 -9.15 -10.60 11.09
C LEU A 128 -8.50 -9.96 9.85
N ASP A 129 -8.42 -8.62 9.84
CA ASP A 129 -7.71 -7.85 8.82
C ASP A 129 -6.44 -7.28 9.44
N VAL A 130 -5.28 -7.70 8.93
CA VAL A 130 -3.98 -7.27 9.45
C VAL A 130 -3.55 -6.00 8.74
N ASN A 131 -3.38 -4.92 9.51
CA ASN A 131 -2.79 -3.69 8.98
C ASN A 131 -1.36 -3.96 8.50
N ASN A 132 -1.03 -3.44 7.32
CA ASN A 132 0.30 -3.55 6.73
C ASN A 132 0.77 -5.00 6.51
N ALA A 133 -0.13 -5.91 6.15
CA ALA A 133 0.19 -7.32 5.88
C ALA A 133 1.37 -7.51 4.91
N PHE A 134 1.52 -6.65 3.89
CA PHE A 134 2.64 -6.68 2.95
C PHE A 134 4.01 -6.50 3.60
N LEU A 135 4.10 -5.79 4.73
CA LEU A 135 5.35 -5.56 5.45
C LEU A 135 5.79 -6.77 6.30
N ASN A 136 4.95 -7.80 6.40
CA ASN A 136 5.25 -9.02 7.15
C ASN A 136 5.76 -10.15 6.24
N GLY A 137 5.85 -9.92 4.93
CA GLY A 137 6.45 -10.86 3.99
C GLY A 137 7.98 -10.72 4.00
N VAL A 138 8.69 -11.83 3.86
CA VAL A 138 10.13 -11.81 3.61
C VAL A 138 10.35 -11.55 2.13
N LEU A 139 11.08 -10.49 1.80
CA LEU A 139 11.58 -10.24 0.46
C LEU A 139 12.98 -10.85 0.36
N HIS A 140 13.17 -11.79 -0.57
CA HIS A 140 14.48 -12.44 -0.77
C HIS A 140 15.38 -11.64 -1.70
N GLU A 141 14.78 -10.85 -2.59
CA GLU A 141 15.46 -10.02 -3.56
C GLU A 141 15.92 -8.68 -2.95
N GLU A 142 17.14 -8.28 -3.27
CA GLU A 142 17.66 -6.96 -2.90
C GLU A 142 17.15 -5.91 -3.89
N VAL A 143 16.32 -4.99 -3.39
CA VAL A 143 15.80 -3.88 -4.16
C VAL A 143 16.26 -2.58 -3.52
N PHE A 144 16.86 -1.70 -4.32
CA PHE A 144 17.27 -0.37 -3.87
C PHE A 144 16.27 0.65 -4.41
N MET A 145 15.80 1.56 -3.56
CA MET A 145 14.86 2.60 -3.96
C MET A 145 15.42 4.00 -3.68
N GLU A 146 15.19 4.92 -4.61
CA GLU A 146 15.44 6.34 -4.37
C GLU A 146 14.61 6.85 -3.18
N GLN A 147 15.20 7.72 -2.37
CA GLN A 147 14.49 8.35 -1.27
C GLN A 147 13.42 9.34 -1.78
N SER A 148 12.29 9.39 -1.09
CA SER A 148 11.27 10.40 -1.36
C SER A 148 11.76 11.81 -0.97
N PRO A 149 11.67 12.82 -1.86
CA PRO A 149 11.84 14.22 -1.55
C PRO A 149 10.94 14.64 -0.39
N GLY A 150 11.42 15.58 0.42
CA GLY A 150 10.73 16.07 1.61
C GLY A 150 10.99 15.27 2.89
N PHE A 151 11.61 14.08 2.79
CA PHE A 151 11.94 13.22 3.95
C PHE A 151 13.43 12.84 4.05
N ILE A 152 14.27 13.41 3.17
CA ILE A 152 15.73 13.19 3.16
C ILE A 152 16.37 14.00 4.29
N GLN A 153 17.16 13.34 5.15
CA GLN A 153 17.97 14.05 6.15
C GLN A 153 19.18 14.75 5.49
N HIS A 154 19.57 15.92 6.00
CA HIS A 154 20.53 16.84 5.35
C HIS A 154 21.93 16.26 5.02
N ASN A 155 22.29 15.06 5.49
CA ASN A 155 23.55 14.39 5.17
C ASN A 155 23.40 13.01 4.52
N GLN A 156 22.17 12.63 4.14
CA GLN A 156 21.86 11.28 3.66
C GLN A 156 21.33 11.27 2.23
N SER A 157 21.44 12.37 1.48
CA SER A 157 20.89 12.50 0.13
C SER A 157 21.44 11.51 -0.90
N HIS A 158 22.64 10.98 -0.67
CA HIS A 158 23.29 9.98 -1.51
C HIS A 158 22.92 8.53 -1.15
N LEU A 159 22.20 8.33 -0.05
CA LEU A 159 21.76 7.00 0.37
C LEU A 159 20.50 6.58 -0.39
N VAL A 160 20.27 5.28 -0.43
CA VAL A 160 19.09 4.63 -0.98
C VAL A 160 18.40 3.82 0.12
N CYS A 161 17.09 3.65 0.00
CA CYS A 161 16.29 2.77 0.86
C CYS A 161 16.37 1.32 0.39
#